data_AF-A0AAE3JA60-F1
#
_entry.id   AF-A0AAE3JA60-F1
#
_cell.length_a   1.000
_cell.length_b   1.000
_cell.length_c   1.000
_cell.angle_alpha   90.00
_cell.angle_beta   90.00
_cell.angle_gamma   90.00
#
_symmetry.space_group_name_H-M   'P 1'
#
loop_
_entity.id
_entity.type
_entity.pdbx_description
1 polymer ?
#
loop_
_entity_poly.entity_id
_entity_poly.type
_entity_poly.pdbx_seq_one_letter_code
_entity_poly.pdbx_strand_id
1 'polypeptide(L)'
;MAEQILTQKELIVELANYACTPDYDNIRFKEKIKQKLLNNVALLYALHDVNKESELFENGNINYDGDWSLYFGDNIRPYLFIPESQSESKNFLCYDVSFSETPKYNGIEKYCNVVFTVLCNNKDAIDKNTGIPRHDLIGGILCRHFNWSNIFGNQCKLVKDQSSVTDTNFITRTLIFEFTTTNSITHTVNNTTRIINNEVYT
;
A
#
# COMPACT_ATOMS: atom_id res chain seq x y z
N MET A 1 0.03 -6.93 -34.50
CA MET A 1 0.09 -8.40 -34.36
C MET A 1 -0.74 -8.74 -33.15
N ALA A 2 -1.78 -9.57 -33.28
CA ALA A 2 -2.61 -9.97 -32.14
C ALA A 2 -1.77 -10.83 -31.19
N GLU A 3 -1.75 -10.47 -29.91
CA GLU A 3 -1.17 -11.31 -28.85
C GLU A 3 -1.89 -12.65 -28.84
N GLN A 4 -1.17 -13.72 -29.16
CA GLN A 4 -1.73 -15.07 -29.18
C GLN A 4 -1.25 -15.82 -27.94
N ILE A 5 -1.99 -15.65 -26.84
CA ILE A 5 -1.77 -16.39 -25.59
C ILE A 5 -2.34 -17.81 -25.78
N LEU A 6 -1.50 -18.83 -25.68
CA LEU A 6 -1.86 -20.20 -26.02
C LEU A 6 -2.28 -21.03 -24.80
N THR A 7 -1.85 -20.64 -23.60
CA THR A 7 -2.12 -21.38 -22.36
C THR A 7 -2.58 -20.49 -21.21
N GLN A 8 -3.31 -21.08 -20.26
CA GLN A 8 -3.71 -20.42 -19.01
C GLN A 8 -2.48 -19.97 -18.19
N LYS A 9 -1.39 -20.76 -18.20
CA LYS A 9 -0.18 -20.42 -17.46
C LYS A 9 0.50 -19.17 -18.03
N GLU A 10 0.57 -19.05 -19.35
CA GLU A 10 1.09 -17.86 -20.02
C GLU A 10 0.24 -16.63 -19.68
N LEU A 11 -1.09 -16.75 -19.72
CA LEU A 11 -2.01 -15.68 -19.32
C LEU A 11 -1.74 -15.21 -17.88
N ILE A 12 -1.62 -16.14 -16.93
CA ILE A 12 -1.39 -15.80 -15.52
C ILE A 12 -0.05 -15.08 -15.34
N VAL A 13 1.01 -15.54 -16.02
CA VAL A 13 2.34 -14.89 -15.97
C VAL A 13 2.26 -13.48 -16.53
N GLU A 14 1.57 -13.28 -17.65
CA GLU A 14 1.40 -11.96 -18.25
C GLU A 14 0.66 -10.99 -17.32
N LEU A 15 -0.47 -11.42 -16.74
CA LEU A 15 -1.23 -10.61 -15.79
C LEU A 15 -0.43 -10.29 -14.52
N ALA A 16 0.39 -11.23 -14.04
CA ALA A 16 1.27 -11.01 -12.89
C ALA A 16 2.36 -9.96 -13.18
N ASN A 17 2.79 -9.82 -14.44
CA ASN A 17 3.81 -8.84 -14.82
C ASN A 17 3.35 -7.39 -14.62
N TYR A 18 2.03 -7.11 -14.55
CA TYR A 18 1.52 -5.76 -14.25
C TYR A 18 1.97 -5.22 -12.90
N ALA A 19 2.40 -6.09 -11.97
CA ALA A 19 3.00 -5.68 -10.71
C ALA A 19 4.41 -5.07 -10.87
N CYS A 20 5.06 -5.29 -12.02
CA CYS A 20 6.44 -4.89 -12.29
C CYS A 20 6.55 -3.91 -13.46
N THR A 21 5.63 -3.95 -14.42
CA THR A 21 5.69 -3.13 -15.63
C THR A 21 5.25 -1.68 -15.36
N PRO A 22 5.86 -0.68 -16.03
CA PRO A 22 5.55 0.73 -15.83
C PRO A 22 4.25 1.19 -16.55
N ASP A 23 3.60 0.30 -17.29
CA ASP A 23 2.36 0.55 -18.03
C ASP A 23 1.23 1.04 -17.14
N TYR A 24 1.13 0.49 -15.93
CA TYR A 24 0.11 0.89 -14.98
C TYR A 24 0.66 1.03 -13.56
N ASP A 25 1.06 2.27 -13.26
CA ASP A 25 1.63 2.68 -11.99
C ASP A 25 0.80 2.29 -10.76
N ASN A 26 -0.53 2.23 -10.86
CA ASN A 26 -1.37 1.90 -9.71
C ASN A 26 -1.04 0.50 -9.16
N ILE A 27 -1.01 -0.52 -10.04
CA ILE A 27 -0.72 -1.91 -9.62
C ILE A 27 0.73 -2.01 -9.15
N ARG A 28 1.67 -1.47 -9.93
CA ARG A 28 3.10 -1.51 -9.61
C ARG A 28 3.44 -0.84 -8.27
N PHE A 29 2.88 0.33 -8.01
CA PHE A 29 3.11 1.04 -6.75
C PHE A 29 2.40 0.36 -5.58
N LYS A 30 1.19 -0.19 -5.78
CA LYS A 30 0.52 -1.00 -4.75
C LYS A 30 1.34 -2.23 -4.37
N GLU A 31 1.97 -2.92 -5.32
CA GLU A 31 2.86 -4.04 -5.01
C GLU A 31 4.09 -3.59 -4.21
N LYS A 32 4.73 -2.48 -4.58
CA LYS A 32 5.84 -1.91 -3.80
C LYS A 32 5.43 -1.58 -2.36
N ILE A 33 4.24 -0.99 -2.18
CA ILE A 33 3.68 -0.69 -0.85
C ILE A 33 3.46 -1.99 -0.09
N LYS A 34 2.75 -2.97 -0.67
CA LYS A 34 2.52 -4.29 -0.07
C LYS A 34 3.81 -4.91 0.46
N GLN A 35 4.84 -5.01 -0.38
CA GLN A 35 6.12 -5.58 0.01
C GLN A 35 6.76 -4.80 1.16
N LYS A 36 6.70 -3.45 1.16
CA LYS A 36 7.25 -2.63 2.25
C LYS A 36 6.50 -2.81 3.56
N LEU A 37 5.17 -2.93 3.51
CA LEU A 37 4.33 -3.10 4.70
C LEU A 37 4.50 -4.49 5.31
N LEU A 38 4.49 -5.55 4.49
CA LEU A 38 4.63 -6.93 4.96
C LEU A 38 6.01 -7.20 5.56
N ASN A 39 7.07 -6.58 5.03
CA ASN A 39 8.42 -6.68 5.59
C ASN A 39 8.66 -5.75 6.80
N ASN A 40 7.60 -5.23 7.43
CA ASN A 40 7.70 -4.32 8.57
C ASN A 40 7.09 -4.94 9.84
N VAL A 41 7.93 -5.62 10.62
CA VAL A 41 7.55 -6.28 11.88
C VAL A 41 6.86 -5.31 12.85
N ALA A 42 7.35 -4.07 12.96
CA ALA A 42 6.77 -3.08 13.87
C ALA A 42 5.34 -2.70 13.45
N LEU A 43 5.09 -2.62 12.15
CA LEU A 43 3.75 -2.40 11.62
C LEU A 43 2.82 -3.59 11.89
N LEU A 44 3.29 -4.81 11.62
CA LEU A 44 2.50 -6.04 11.83
C LEU A 44 2.12 -6.19 13.32
N TYR A 45 3.08 -5.92 14.21
CA TYR A 45 2.84 -5.84 15.65
C TYR A 45 1.77 -4.80 15.98
N ALA A 46 1.89 -3.59 15.44
CA ALA A 46 0.99 -2.49 15.75
C ALA A 46 -0.46 -2.76 15.30
N LEU A 47 -0.69 -3.61 14.29
CA LEU A 47 -2.02 -4.06 13.87
C LEU A 47 -2.69 -4.95 14.93
N HIS A 48 -1.91 -5.62 15.77
CA HIS A 48 -2.36 -6.38 16.96
C HIS A 48 -3.48 -7.36 16.64
N ASP A 49 -3.19 -8.30 15.74
CA ASP A 49 -4.06 -9.44 15.48
C ASP A 49 -3.60 -10.65 16.29
N VAL A 50 -4.33 -10.95 17.37
CA VAL A 50 -4.00 -12.04 18.31
C VAL A 50 -3.95 -13.41 17.64
N ASN A 51 -4.69 -13.62 16.56
CA ASN A 51 -4.71 -14.90 15.85
C ASN A 51 -3.45 -15.11 14.99
N LYS A 52 -2.64 -14.06 14.79
CA LYS A 52 -1.41 -14.08 13.99
C LYS A 52 -0.16 -13.84 14.85
N GLU A 53 -0.29 -13.88 16.17
CA GLU A 53 0.83 -13.63 17.09
C GLU A 53 1.94 -14.69 16.94
N SER A 54 1.57 -15.95 16.74
CA SER A 54 2.53 -17.06 16.48
C SER A 54 3.33 -16.89 15.19
N GLU A 55 2.75 -16.21 14.20
CA GLU A 55 3.43 -15.90 12.94
C GLU A 55 4.45 -14.77 13.10
N LEU A 56 4.26 -13.91 14.11
CA LEU A 56 5.13 -12.76 14.35
C LEU A 56 6.20 -13.07 15.40
N PHE A 57 5.86 -13.89 16.40
CA PHE A 57 6.76 -14.23 17.50
C PHE A 57 6.79 -15.73 17.80
N GLU A 58 7.99 -16.23 18.05
CA GLU A 58 8.24 -17.58 18.55
C GLU A 58 9.15 -17.49 19.77
N ASN A 59 8.69 -18.00 20.92
CA ASN A 59 9.42 -17.97 22.19
C ASN A 59 9.93 -16.57 22.60
N GLY A 60 9.17 -15.51 22.26
CA GLY A 60 9.51 -14.12 22.56
C GLY A 60 10.50 -13.47 21.57
N ASN A 61 10.97 -14.19 20.56
CA ASN A 61 11.77 -13.63 19.46
C ASN A 61 10.91 -13.38 18.23
N ILE A 62 11.36 -12.51 17.32
CA ILE A 62 10.72 -12.33 16.02
C ILE A 62 10.83 -13.64 15.23
N ASN A 63 9.69 -14.14 14.77
CA ASN A 63 9.62 -15.32 13.91
C ASN A 63 9.78 -14.90 12.45
N TYR A 64 11.00 -14.98 11.91
CA TYR A 64 11.29 -14.67 10.51
C TYR A 64 10.85 -15.78 9.54
N ASP A 65 10.52 -16.97 10.05
CA ASP A 65 10.00 -18.09 9.26
C ASP A 65 8.45 -18.11 9.25
N GLY A 66 7.80 -17.20 9.96
CA GLY A 66 6.34 -17.09 10.03
C GLY A 66 5.71 -16.52 8.75
N ASP A 67 4.45 -16.85 8.51
CA ASP A 67 3.74 -16.42 7.29
C ASP A 67 3.11 -15.04 7.48
N TRP A 68 3.92 -13.99 7.25
CA TRP A 68 3.44 -12.61 7.31
C TRP A 68 2.49 -12.25 6.16
N SER A 69 2.38 -13.08 5.11
CA SER A 69 1.45 -12.84 4.00
C SER A 69 -0.01 -12.90 4.45
N LEU A 70 -0.29 -13.59 5.56
CA LEU A 70 -1.61 -13.70 6.18
C LEU A 70 -2.22 -12.34 6.60
N TYR A 71 -1.38 -11.33 6.82
CA TYR A 71 -1.87 -9.97 7.12
C TYR A 71 -2.48 -9.30 5.87
N PHE A 72 -2.07 -9.68 4.66
CA PHE A 72 -2.57 -9.11 3.43
C PHE A 72 -3.94 -9.69 3.06
N GLY A 73 -4.91 -8.81 2.79
CA GLY A 73 -6.29 -9.21 2.55
C GLY A 73 -7.12 -9.40 3.82
N ASP A 74 -6.50 -9.42 5.01
CA ASP A 74 -7.21 -9.35 6.30
C ASP A 74 -7.02 -7.96 6.93
N ASN A 75 -5.88 -7.73 7.60
CA ASN A 75 -5.56 -6.45 8.25
C ASN A 75 -5.09 -5.38 7.26
N ILE A 76 -4.28 -5.76 6.26
CA ILE A 76 -3.71 -4.84 5.27
C ILE A 76 -4.45 -5.00 3.95
N ARG A 77 -5.04 -3.92 3.43
CA ARG A 77 -5.87 -3.95 2.21
C ARG A 77 -5.45 -2.89 1.19
N PRO A 78 -5.31 -3.25 -0.11
CA PRO A 78 -4.94 -2.32 -1.19
C PRO A 78 -6.11 -1.48 -1.73
N TYR A 79 -7.13 -1.28 -0.90
CA TYR A 79 -8.32 -0.48 -1.17
C TYR A 79 -8.94 -0.02 0.16
N LEU A 80 -9.68 1.09 0.11
CA LEU A 80 -10.45 1.54 1.26
C LEU A 80 -11.54 0.51 1.57
N PHE A 81 -11.58 0.08 2.83
CA PHE A 81 -12.52 -0.90 3.33
C PHE A 81 -13.10 -0.35 4.63
N ILE A 82 -14.42 -0.30 4.74
CA ILE A 82 -15.09 0.01 6.01
C ILE A 82 -15.59 -1.32 6.57
N PRO A 83 -14.98 -1.83 7.65
CA PRO A 83 -15.44 -3.05 8.28
C PRO A 83 -16.85 -2.87 8.85
N GLU A 84 -17.70 -3.87 8.64
CA GLU A 84 -18.92 -4.02 9.43
C GLU A 84 -18.57 -4.34 10.90
N SER A 85 -19.54 -4.20 11.81
CA SER A 85 -19.34 -4.52 13.22
C SER A 85 -18.84 -5.96 13.39
N GLN A 86 -17.58 -6.12 13.81
CA GLN A 86 -16.95 -7.42 14.05
C GLN A 86 -17.10 -7.86 15.51
N SER A 87 -17.20 -9.17 15.74
CA SER A 87 -17.14 -9.76 17.08
C SER A 87 -15.75 -9.58 17.72
N GLU A 88 -14.70 -9.70 16.91
CA GLU A 88 -13.31 -9.51 17.31
C GLU A 88 -12.82 -8.10 17.01
N SER A 89 -12.03 -7.54 17.93
CA SER A 89 -11.41 -6.24 17.78
C SER A 89 -10.23 -6.35 16.81
N LYS A 90 -10.46 -6.05 15.53
CA LYS A 90 -9.41 -6.00 14.50
C LYS A 90 -9.06 -4.57 14.12
N ASN A 91 -7.78 -4.34 13.82
CA ASN A 91 -7.28 -3.09 13.25
C ASN A 91 -6.89 -3.30 11.78
N PHE A 92 -7.12 -2.28 10.96
CA PHE A 92 -6.90 -2.33 9.53
C PHE A 92 -6.00 -1.20 9.05
N LEU A 93 -5.17 -1.50 8.06
CA LEU A 93 -4.43 -0.55 7.26
C LEU A 93 -4.88 -0.68 5.82
N CYS A 94 -5.67 0.28 5.36
CA CYS A 94 -6.01 0.43 3.96
C CYS A 94 -5.01 1.35 3.27
N TYR A 95 -4.72 1.10 2.01
CA TYR A 95 -3.99 2.04 1.18
C TYR A 95 -4.54 2.10 -0.23
N ASP A 96 -4.42 3.27 -0.85
CA ASP A 96 -4.72 3.48 -2.25
C ASP A 96 -3.66 4.37 -2.91
N VAL A 97 -3.55 4.25 -4.23
CA VAL A 97 -2.66 5.05 -5.05
C VAL A 97 -3.53 5.80 -6.05
N SER A 98 -3.52 7.12 -5.96
CA SER A 98 -4.28 7.99 -6.85
C SER A 98 -3.35 8.93 -7.57
N PHE A 99 -3.75 9.37 -8.76
CA PHE A 99 -3.02 10.35 -9.53
C PHE A 99 -3.82 11.65 -9.53
N SER A 100 -3.21 12.73 -9.07
CA SER A 100 -3.78 14.07 -9.19
C SER A 100 -3.26 14.74 -10.46
N GLU A 101 -3.65 16.00 -10.64
CA GLU A 101 -3.35 16.84 -11.80
C GLU A 101 -1.89 16.73 -12.28
N THR A 102 -1.68 16.94 -13.57
CA THR A 102 -0.34 17.19 -14.13
C THR A 102 0.13 18.58 -13.71
N PRO A 103 1.44 18.80 -13.47
CA PRO A 103 1.94 20.15 -13.25
C PRO A 103 1.58 21.04 -14.44
N LYS A 104 1.05 22.25 -14.17
CA LYS A 104 0.46 23.16 -15.18
C LYS A 104 1.31 23.41 -16.43
N TYR A 105 2.64 23.30 -16.30
CA TYR A 105 3.60 23.54 -17.38
C TYR A 105 4.41 22.30 -17.77
N ASN A 106 4.15 21.13 -17.17
CA ASN A 106 4.88 19.89 -17.45
C ASN A 106 3.92 18.74 -17.76
N GLY A 107 3.74 18.44 -19.06
CA GLY A 107 2.94 17.30 -19.51
C GLY A 107 3.62 15.93 -19.36
N ILE A 108 4.91 15.91 -19.02
CA ILE A 108 5.72 14.69 -18.87
C ILE A 108 5.56 14.09 -17.47
N GLU A 109 5.22 14.91 -16.48
CA GLU A 109 5.12 14.52 -15.08
C GLU A 109 3.67 14.53 -14.59
N LYS A 110 3.38 13.72 -13.58
CA LYS A 110 2.13 13.72 -12.81
C LYS A 110 2.43 13.66 -11.32
N TYR A 111 1.54 14.25 -10.51
CA TYR A 111 1.57 14.08 -9.07
C TYR A 111 0.86 12.78 -8.68
N CYS A 112 1.52 11.95 -7.89
CA CYS A 112 1.00 10.70 -7.38
C CYS A 112 0.82 10.81 -5.87
N ASN A 113 -0.36 10.41 -5.39
CA ASN A 113 -0.74 10.40 -4.00
C ASN A 113 -0.93 8.97 -3.50
N VAL A 114 -0.21 8.62 -2.45
CA VAL A 114 -0.42 7.40 -1.67
C VAL A 114 -1.23 7.75 -0.44
N VAL A 115 -2.45 7.23 -0.36
CA VAL A 115 -3.37 7.49 0.74
C VAL A 115 -3.39 6.27 1.64
N PHE A 116 -2.89 6.38 2.86
CA PHE A 116 -3.08 5.38 3.90
C PHE A 116 -4.28 5.78 4.76
N THR A 117 -5.14 4.81 5.05
CA THR A 117 -6.24 4.96 6.02
C THR A 117 -6.10 3.88 7.07
N VAL A 118 -5.71 4.29 8.27
CA VAL A 118 -5.64 3.44 9.46
C VAL A 118 -7.00 3.42 10.12
N LEU A 119 -7.48 2.23 10.47
CA LEU A 119 -8.74 2.00 11.17
C LEU A 119 -8.45 1.18 12.42
N CYS A 120 -8.51 1.80 13.59
CA CYS A 120 -8.32 1.11 14.86
C CYS A 120 -9.65 0.93 15.56
N ASN A 121 -9.95 -0.29 16.00
CA ASN A 121 -11.16 -0.56 16.76
C ASN A 121 -11.06 0.14 18.12
N ASN A 122 -12.12 0.82 18.55
CA ASN A 122 -12.12 1.57 19.81
C ASN A 122 -11.79 0.68 21.05
N LYS A 123 -12.11 -0.61 21.01
CA LYS A 123 -11.78 -1.56 22.10
C LYS A 123 -10.28 -1.87 22.22
N ASP A 124 -9.51 -1.58 21.18
CA ASP A 124 -8.05 -1.78 21.11
C ASP A 124 -7.33 -0.49 20.66
N ALA A 125 -7.90 0.66 21.07
CA ALA A 125 -7.44 1.98 20.68
C ALA A 125 -6.04 2.34 21.19
N ILE A 126 -5.61 1.76 22.32
CA ILE A 126 -4.35 2.06 22.99
C ILE A 126 -3.51 0.79 23.02
N ASP A 127 -2.28 0.89 22.54
CA ASP A 127 -1.32 -0.19 22.69
C ASP A 127 -0.90 -0.33 24.15
N LYS A 128 -1.13 -1.51 24.74
CA LYS A 128 -0.97 -1.74 26.19
C LYS A 128 0.48 -1.62 26.66
N ASN A 129 1.45 -1.92 25.79
CA ASN A 129 2.85 -1.96 26.15
C ASN A 129 3.52 -0.59 26.04
N THR A 130 3.11 0.22 25.07
CA THR A 130 3.68 1.56 24.84
C THR A 130 2.84 2.70 25.42
N GLY A 131 1.55 2.47 25.66
CA GLY A 131 0.58 3.50 26.07
C GLY A 131 0.19 4.48 24.96
N ILE A 132 0.63 4.25 23.72
CA ILE A 132 0.40 5.13 22.58
C ILE A 132 -0.92 4.74 21.89
N PRO A 133 -1.76 5.70 21.46
CA PRO A 133 -2.90 5.40 20.62
C PRO A 133 -2.47 4.65 19.35
N ARG A 134 -3.08 3.50 19.07
CA ARG A 134 -2.63 2.57 18.03
C ARG A 134 -2.67 3.18 16.63
N HIS A 135 -3.66 4.03 16.36
CA HIS A 135 -3.75 4.76 15.10
C HIS A 135 -2.58 5.75 14.89
N ASP A 136 -2.10 6.38 15.98
CA ASP A 136 -0.93 7.26 15.98
C ASP A 136 0.37 6.46 15.89
N LEU A 137 0.45 5.32 16.59
CA LEU A 137 1.59 4.41 16.51
C LEU A 137 1.80 3.91 15.07
N ILE A 138 0.74 3.40 14.45
CA ILE A 138 0.77 2.97 13.04
C ILE A 138 1.14 4.15 12.14
N GLY A 139 0.55 5.33 12.37
CA GLY A 139 0.87 6.52 11.59
C GLY A 139 2.34 6.94 11.68
N GLY A 140 2.91 6.91 12.89
CA GLY A 140 4.34 7.19 13.12
C GLY A 140 5.25 6.18 12.42
N ILE A 141 4.90 4.89 12.43
CA ILE A 141 5.61 3.85 11.69
C ILE A 141 5.56 4.14 10.19
N LEU A 142 4.39 4.45 9.63
CA LEU A 142 4.24 4.80 8.21
C LEU A 142 5.10 6.01 7.84
N CYS A 143 5.05 7.08 8.63
CA CYS A 143 5.88 8.27 8.43
C CYS A 143 7.37 7.92 8.42
N ARG A 144 7.84 7.09 9.34
CA ARG A 144 9.26 6.67 9.39
C ARG A 144 9.70 5.93 8.12
N HIS A 145 8.82 5.14 7.50
CA HIS A 145 9.19 4.28 6.38
C HIS A 145 8.91 4.88 4.99
N PHE A 146 7.94 5.80 4.89
CA PHE A 146 7.54 6.39 3.61
C PHE A 146 8.00 7.83 3.44
N ASN A 147 8.01 8.65 4.51
CA ASN A 147 8.38 10.05 4.41
C ASN A 147 9.86 10.18 4.02
N TRP A 148 10.15 11.02 3.02
CA TRP A 148 11.47 11.23 2.43
C TRP A 148 12.14 9.97 1.85
N SER A 149 11.39 8.87 1.69
CA SER A 149 11.90 7.63 1.10
C SER A 149 11.87 7.65 -0.43
N ASN A 150 12.69 6.80 -1.06
CA ASN A 150 12.75 6.61 -2.52
C ASN A 150 12.04 5.32 -2.97
N ILE A 151 11.06 4.82 -2.22
CA ILE A 151 10.41 3.53 -2.47
C ILE A 151 9.84 3.42 -3.90
N PHE A 152 9.31 4.51 -4.45
CA PHE A 152 8.73 4.54 -5.79
C PHE A 152 9.75 4.75 -6.92
N GLY A 153 11.03 4.92 -6.57
CA GLY A 153 12.08 5.40 -7.48
C GLY A 153 12.28 6.92 -7.39
N ASN A 154 11.30 7.63 -6.82
CA ASN A 154 11.30 9.06 -6.59
C ASN A 154 11.07 9.35 -5.11
N GLN A 155 11.54 10.51 -4.65
CA GLN A 155 11.37 10.92 -3.27
C GLN A 155 9.90 11.22 -2.97
N CYS A 156 9.41 10.62 -1.90
CA CYS A 156 8.04 10.76 -1.41
C CYS A 156 8.01 11.67 -0.17
N LYS A 157 6.99 12.51 -0.01
CA LYS A 157 6.85 13.41 1.16
C LYS A 157 5.44 13.33 1.73
N LEU A 158 5.30 13.48 3.04
CA LEU A 158 3.99 13.61 3.69
C LEU A 158 3.39 14.99 3.38
N VAL A 159 2.16 15.02 2.88
CA VAL A 159 1.42 16.27 2.57
C VAL A 159 0.14 16.42 3.39
N LYS A 160 -0.39 15.33 3.96
CA LYS A 160 -1.56 15.37 4.83
C LYS A 160 -1.44 14.32 5.92
N ASP A 161 -1.79 14.71 7.14
CA ASP A 161 -1.88 13.84 8.30
C ASP A 161 -3.03 14.31 9.19
N GLN A 162 -4.11 13.53 9.25
CA GLN A 162 -5.32 13.90 9.96
C GLN A 162 -5.95 12.67 10.63
N SER A 163 -6.33 12.82 11.90
CA SER A 163 -7.20 11.87 12.58
C SER A 163 -8.67 12.22 12.33
N SER A 164 -9.53 11.19 12.40
CA SER A 164 -10.98 11.33 12.38
C SER A 164 -11.60 10.21 13.20
N VAL A 165 -12.91 10.31 13.41
CA VAL A 165 -13.74 9.22 13.91
C VAL A 165 -14.72 8.83 12.81
N THR A 166 -15.09 7.56 12.75
CA THR A 166 -16.21 7.08 11.91
C THR A 166 -17.35 6.63 12.80
N ASP A 167 -18.56 6.58 12.23
CA ASP A 167 -19.77 6.11 12.93
C ASP A 167 -19.69 4.62 13.35
N THR A 168 -18.67 3.89 12.90
CA THR A 168 -18.52 2.43 13.00
C THR A 168 -17.71 1.92 14.21
N ASN A 169 -17.50 2.73 15.25
CA ASN A 169 -16.61 2.43 16.39
C ASN A 169 -15.11 2.31 16.02
N PHE A 170 -14.70 2.92 14.91
CA PHE A 170 -13.30 3.00 14.53
C PHE A 170 -12.76 4.40 14.72
N ILE A 171 -11.56 4.47 15.29
CA ILE A 171 -10.71 5.65 15.31
C ILE A 171 -9.85 5.59 14.07
N THR A 172 -9.81 6.67 13.30
CA THR A 172 -9.19 6.65 11.98
C THR A 172 -8.06 7.67 11.88
N ARG A 173 -7.06 7.35 11.07
CA ARG A 173 -6.00 8.29 10.69
C ARG A 173 -5.71 8.17 9.22
N THR A 174 -5.74 9.30 8.52
CA THR A 174 -5.45 9.38 7.09
C THR A 174 -4.12 10.10 6.87
N LEU A 175 -3.21 9.42 6.20
CA LEU A 175 -1.91 9.96 5.78
C LEU A 175 -1.88 10.00 4.25
N ILE A 176 -1.53 11.15 3.68
CA ILE A 176 -1.31 11.28 2.24
C ILE A 176 0.15 11.62 2.02
N PHE A 177 0.82 10.77 1.25
CA PHE A 177 2.16 11.03 0.76
C PHE A 177 2.11 11.36 -0.74
N GLU A 178 2.86 12.37 -1.15
CA GLU A 178 2.93 12.84 -2.52
C GLU A 178 4.34 12.60 -3.11
N PHE A 179 4.40 12.21 -4.37
CA PHE A 179 5.61 12.18 -5.16
C PHE A 179 5.32 12.47 -6.64
N THR A 180 6.33 12.91 -7.38
CA THR A 180 6.21 13.16 -8.82
C THR A 180 6.69 11.93 -9.60
N THR A 181 6.02 11.56 -10.69
CA THR A 181 6.45 10.48 -11.59
C THR A 181 6.05 10.77 -13.05
N THR A 182 6.46 9.91 -13.99
CA THR A 182 6.15 10.07 -15.41
C THR A 182 4.65 9.94 -15.70
N ASN A 183 4.11 10.78 -16.58
CA ASN A 183 2.68 10.91 -16.86
C ASN A 183 2.14 9.80 -17.77
N SER A 184 2.30 8.53 -17.37
CA SER A 184 1.78 7.35 -18.11
C SER A 184 2.16 7.32 -19.60
N ILE A 185 3.33 7.88 -19.94
CA ILE A 185 3.88 7.91 -21.31
C ILE A 185 4.68 6.64 -21.64
N THR A 186 4.59 5.61 -20.83
CA THR A 186 5.34 4.35 -20.97
C THR A 186 4.43 3.22 -21.40
N HIS A 187 4.90 2.42 -22.33
CA HIS A 187 4.19 1.24 -22.82
C HIS A 187 5.17 0.10 -23.07
N THR A 188 4.79 -1.09 -22.63
CA THR A 188 5.59 -2.31 -22.74
C THR A 188 4.93 -3.24 -23.74
N VAL A 189 5.67 -3.63 -24.77
CA VAL A 189 5.25 -4.64 -25.75
C VAL A 189 6.36 -5.68 -25.85
N ASN A 190 6.01 -6.97 -25.78
CA ASN A 190 6.98 -8.07 -25.84
C ASN A 190 8.16 -7.88 -24.87
N ASN A 191 7.88 -7.56 -23.60
CA ASN A 191 8.87 -7.26 -22.55
C ASN A 191 9.81 -6.07 -22.83
N THR A 192 9.52 -5.25 -23.84
CA THR A 192 10.30 -4.06 -24.18
C THR A 192 9.49 -2.81 -23.83
N THR A 193 9.95 -2.07 -22.82
CA THR A 193 9.35 -0.79 -22.43
C THR A 193 9.90 0.35 -23.28
N ARG A 194 9.00 1.19 -23.79
CA ARG A 194 9.32 2.40 -24.55
C ARG A 194 8.49 3.58 -24.09
N ILE A 195 9.02 4.79 -24.29
CA ILE A 195 8.26 6.03 -24.13
C ILE A 195 7.47 6.25 -25.42
N ILE A 196 6.16 6.43 -25.31
CA ILE A 196 5.28 6.79 -26.43
C ILE A 196 4.92 8.26 -26.29
N ASN A 197 5.18 9.04 -27.34
CA ASN A 197 4.76 10.44 -27.44
C ASN A 197 3.92 10.60 -28.71
N ASN A 198 2.59 10.59 -28.56
CA ASN A 198 1.60 10.84 -29.63
C ASN A 198 1.74 9.98 -30.92
N GLU A 199 2.53 8.90 -30.90
CA GLU A 199 2.62 7.98 -32.02
C GLU A 199 1.35 7.12 -32.08
N VAL A 200 0.57 7.29 -33.15
CA VAL A 200 -0.58 6.45 -33.47
C VAL A 200 -0.06 5.16 -34.10
N TYR A 201 -0.10 4.06 -33.36
CA TYR A 201 0.15 2.73 -33.92
C TYR A 201 -1.15 2.20 -34.52
N THR A 202 -1.22 2.14 -35.86
CA THR A 202 -2.27 1.46 -36.64
C THR A 202 -2.05 -0.04 -36.72
#